data_AF-Q1ZUW3-F1
#
_entry.id   AF-Q1ZUW3-F1
#
_cell.length_a   1.000
_cell.length_b   1.000
_cell.length_c   1.000
_cell.angle_alpha   90.00
_cell.angle_beta   90.00
_cell.angle_gamma   90.00
#
_symmetry.space_group_name_H-M   'P 1'
#
loop_
_entity.id
_entity.type
_entity.pdbx_description
1 polymer ?
#
loop_
_entity_poly.entity_id
_entity_poly.type
_entity_poly.pdbx_seq_one_letter_code
_entity_poly.pdbx_strand_id
1 'polypeptide(L)'
;MKTTTQLGLFVVALTTVQPVWAADQTVTLEDGRQVILHDDFTWQYNQPSTKTLASEHSHSKTSVTSQAVPLKTNSETQNAIPLVTASKAVNVSLSKPKNIQQLSNSGVDILLQAPQYTDGQLIIPTMLTNQGSKSVMSIALRVTLNNADNQKIESQDVTLWRSIKRMPDTYFRAKTQQKGKDIIFTVPKMNDYKIQTEIIDVELW
;
A
#
# COMPACT_ATOMS: atom_id res chain seq x y z
N MET A 1 -72.94 30.07 -29.92
CA MET A 1 -71.62 29.82 -30.54
C MET A 1 -70.63 30.87 -30.07
N LYS A 2 -69.64 30.46 -29.28
CA LYS A 2 -68.21 30.84 -29.34
C LYS A 2 -67.53 30.30 -28.08
N THR A 3 -66.92 29.14 -28.26
CA THR A 3 -66.00 28.44 -27.35
C THR A 3 -64.63 29.10 -27.43
N THR A 4 -63.99 29.40 -26.31
CA THR A 4 -62.54 29.63 -26.27
C THR A 4 -61.90 28.85 -25.12
N THR A 5 -60.92 28.07 -25.54
CA THR A 5 -60.24 26.95 -24.90
C THR A 5 -59.17 27.40 -23.89
N GLN A 6 -59.04 26.61 -22.81
CA GLN A 6 -57.95 26.64 -21.82
C GLN A 6 -56.57 26.35 -22.45
N LEU A 7 -55.50 26.92 -21.92
CA LEU A 7 -54.20 26.24 -21.90
C LEU A 7 -53.45 26.60 -20.61
N GLY A 8 -53.43 25.65 -19.67
CA GLY A 8 -52.63 25.73 -18.45
C GLY A 8 -51.17 25.40 -18.76
N LEU A 9 -50.25 26.21 -18.24
CA LEU A 9 -48.81 26.04 -18.41
C LEU A 9 -48.24 25.52 -17.09
N PHE A 10 -48.15 24.19 -16.95
CA PHE A 10 -47.49 23.53 -15.84
C PHE A 10 -45.98 23.45 -16.15
N VAL A 11 -45.18 24.30 -15.50
CA VAL A 11 -43.72 24.22 -15.54
C VAL A 11 -43.28 23.17 -14.52
N VAL A 12 -42.85 22.00 -15.00
CA VAL A 12 -42.22 20.96 -14.18
C VAL A 12 -40.74 21.32 -14.02
N ALA A 13 -40.36 21.80 -12.83
CA ALA A 13 -38.96 22.03 -12.47
C ALA A 13 -38.30 20.68 -12.12
N LEU A 14 -37.49 20.16 -13.04
CA LEU A 14 -36.74 18.93 -12.87
C LEU A 14 -35.43 19.23 -12.11
N THR A 15 -35.44 19.10 -10.78
CA THR A 15 -34.22 19.23 -9.96
C THR A 15 -33.41 17.94 -10.02
N THR A 16 -32.35 17.93 -10.82
CA THR A 16 -31.38 16.84 -10.86
C THR A 16 -30.43 16.96 -9.68
N VAL A 17 -30.57 16.07 -8.69
CA VAL A 17 -29.60 15.95 -7.59
C VAL A 17 -28.44 15.11 -8.13
N GLN A 18 -27.33 15.75 -8.47
CA GLN A 18 -26.11 15.05 -8.88
C GLN A 18 -25.38 14.53 -7.63
N PRO A 19 -24.97 13.25 -7.58
CA PRO A 19 -24.09 12.77 -6.53
C PRO A 19 -22.69 13.37 -6.75
N VAL A 20 -22.18 14.09 -5.74
CA VAL A 20 -20.77 14.51 -5.71
C VAL A 20 -19.96 13.29 -5.27
N TRP A 21 -19.33 12.61 -6.23
CA TRP A 21 -18.23 11.70 -5.92
C TRP A 21 -16.99 12.55 -5.65
N ALA A 22 -16.38 12.38 -4.47
CA ALA A 22 -15.14 13.06 -4.14
C ALA A 22 -14.04 12.47 -5.05
N ALA A 23 -13.48 13.32 -5.91
CA ALA A 23 -12.36 12.94 -6.77
C ALA A 23 -11.06 12.89 -5.95
N ASP A 24 -10.10 12.09 -6.41
CA ASP A 24 -8.75 12.07 -5.85
C ASP A 24 -8.21 13.50 -5.70
N GLN A 25 -7.78 13.85 -4.48
CA GLN A 25 -7.31 15.19 -4.15
C GLN A 25 -5.79 15.20 -4.06
N THR A 26 -5.14 16.00 -4.91
CA THR A 26 -3.69 16.23 -4.83
C THR A 26 -3.39 17.36 -3.84
N VAL A 27 -2.60 17.06 -2.82
CA VAL A 27 -2.12 18.01 -1.81
C VAL A 27 -0.60 18.15 -1.92
N THR A 28 -0.12 19.39 -1.92
CA THR A 28 1.32 19.69 -1.85
C THR A 28 1.72 19.88 -0.39
N LEU A 29 2.70 19.11 0.06
CA LEU A 29 3.28 19.18 1.40
C LEU A 29 4.20 20.40 1.54
N GLU A 30 4.54 20.77 2.78
CA GLU A 30 5.46 21.88 3.08
C GLU A 30 6.85 21.70 2.45
N ASP A 31 7.25 20.45 2.20
CA ASP A 31 8.52 20.09 1.54
C ASP A 31 8.44 20.08 0.00
N GLY A 32 7.30 20.48 -0.58
CA GLY A 32 7.07 20.58 -2.02
C GLY A 32 6.68 19.26 -2.70
N ARG A 33 6.57 18.15 -1.96
CA ARG A 33 6.11 16.87 -2.51
C ARG A 33 4.61 16.87 -2.71
N GLN A 34 4.14 16.13 -3.71
CA GLN A 34 2.72 15.93 -3.97
C GLN A 34 2.25 14.57 -3.44
N VAL A 35 1.15 14.59 -2.70
CA VAL A 35 0.43 13.42 -2.20
C VAL A 35 -0.95 13.40 -2.84
N ILE A 36 -1.40 12.24 -3.28
CA ILE A 36 -2.75 11.99 -3.75
C ILE A 36 -3.52 11.37 -2.59
N LEU A 37 -4.62 12.00 -2.20
CA LEU A 37 -5.59 11.49 -1.24
C LEU A 37 -6.74 10.84 -1.99
N HIS A 38 -7.01 9.59 -1.67
CA HIS A 38 -8.15 8.84 -2.21
C HIS A 38 -9.39 9.02 -1.31
N ASP A 39 -10.58 8.81 -1.89
CA ASP A 39 -11.87 8.89 -1.17
C ASP A 39 -12.04 7.78 -0.10
N ASP A 40 -11.20 6.75 -0.14
CA ASP A 40 -11.20 5.64 0.82
C ASP A 40 -10.28 5.87 2.03
N PHE A 41 -9.87 7.11 2.28
CA PHE A 41 -8.95 7.53 3.34
C PHE A 41 -7.53 6.92 3.23
N THR A 42 -7.15 6.41 2.05
CA THR A 42 -5.77 6.04 1.75
C THR A 42 -5.05 7.14 0.98
N TRP A 43 -3.72 7.13 1.00
CA TRP A 43 -2.90 8.17 0.38
C TRP A 43 -1.66 7.56 -0.28
N GLN A 44 -1.19 8.20 -1.35
CA GLN A 44 0.03 7.80 -2.06
C GLN A 44 0.85 9.01 -2.52
N TYR A 45 2.17 8.86 -2.63
CA TYR A 45 3.02 9.91 -3.22
C TYR A 45 2.89 9.91 -4.74
N ASN A 46 2.74 11.10 -5.33
CA ASN A 46 2.79 11.28 -6.78
C ASN A 46 4.27 11.33 -7.23
N GLN A 47 4.81 10.22 -7.74
CA GLN A 47 6.16 10.20 -8.31
C GLN A 47 6.10 10.65 -9.77
N PRO A 48 6.77 11.75 -10.18
CA PRO A 48 6.92 12.04 -11.59
C PRO A 48 7.79 10.96 -12.22
N SER A 49 7.23 10.17 -13.12
CA SER A 49 7.98 9.24 -13.96
C SER A 49 8.94 10.06 -14.83
N THR A 50 10.23 10.04 -14.51
CA THR A 50 11.27 10.59 -15.39
C THR A 50 11.28 9.76 -16.66
N LYS A 51 10.67 10.31 -17.72
CA LYS A 51 10.65 9.76 -19.06
C LYS A 51 12.09 9.53 -19.54
N THR A 52 12.46 8.26 -19.67
CA THR A 52 13.65 7.78 -20.39
C THR A 52 13.62 8.24 -21.85
N LEU A 53 14.69 8.87 -22.32
CA LEU A 53 15.04 8.98 -23.73
C LEU A 53 16.39 8.28 -23.91
N ALA A 54 16.35 7.15 -24.61
CA ALA A 54 17.53 6.42 -25.03
C ALA A 54 18.26 7.16 -26.15
N SER A 55 19.60 7.15 -26.12
CA SER A 55 20.48 7.14 -27.30
C SER A 55 21.91 6.82 -26.84
N GLU A 56 22.39 5.62 -27.15
CA GLU A 56 23.81 5.30 -27.22
C GLU A 56 24.43 6.04 -28.41
N HIS A 57 25.61 6.67 -28.24
CA HIS A 57 26.78 6.60 -29.14
C HIS A 57 27.94 7.43 -28.57
N SER A 58 29.09 6.75 -28.45
CA SER A 58 30.48 7.15 -28.20
C SER A 58 30.91 8.61 -28.49
N HIS A 59 31.71 9.23 -27.61
CA HIS A 59 33.14 9.54 -27.83
C HIS A 59 33.83 10.19 -26.61
N SER A 60 35.01 9.64 -26.29
CA SER A 60 36.17 10.13 -25.52
C SER A 60 36.32 11.63 -25.23
N LYS A 61 36.74 11.98 -23.99
CA LYS A 61 38.10 12.45 -23.62
C LYS A 61 38.13 13.46 -22.45
N THR A 62 38.62 12.98 -21.31
CA THR A 62 39.62 13.51 -20.35
C THR A 62 39.64 14.98 -19.88
N SER A 63 39.93 15.11 -18.56
CA SER A 63 40.71 16.17 -17.85
C SER A 63 39.87 17.27 -17.16
N VAL A 64 40.04 17.66 -15.88
CA VAL A 64 41.14 17.48 -14.90
C VAL A 64 40.66 17.70 -13.45
N THR A 65 41.35 17.00 -12.55
CA THR A 65 41.42 17.03 -11.08
C THR A 65 41.59 18.41 -10.42
N SER A 66 41.03 18.58 -9.22
CA SER A 66 41.73 19.16 -8.05
C SER A 66 41.03 18.76 -6.74
N GLN A 67 41.74 17.93 -5.95
CA GLN A 67 41.45 17.63 -4.55
C GLN A 67 41.97 18.77 -3.67
N ALA A 68 41.24 19.13 -2.62
CA ALA A 68 41.81 19.47 -1.30
C ALA A 68 40.69 19.56 -0.24
N VAL A 69 40.85 18.80 0.83
CA VAL A 69 40.16 18.84 2.15
C VAL A 69 41.30 19.08 3.17
N PRO A 70 41.12 19.44 4.47
CA PRO A 70 39.96 19.92 5.26
C PRO A 70 40.26 21.13 6.19
N LEU A 71 39.24 21.75 6.82
CA LEU A 71 39.24 21.99 8.28
C LEU A 71 37.83 22.33 8.82
N LYS A 72 37.53 21.79 10.00
CA LYS A 72 36.23 21.74 10.69
C LYS A 72 35.97 23.01 11.53
N THR A 73 34.69 23.39 11.70
CA THR A 73 34.03 23.53 13.03
C THR A 73 32.53 23.84 12.87
N ASN A 74 31.74 22.85 13.30
CA ASN A 74 30.42 22.83 13.95
C ASN A 74 29.32 23.83 13.59
N SER A 75 28.18 23.29 13.14
CA SER A 75 26.85 23.59 13.70
C SER A 75 25.91 22.41 13.47
N GLU A 76 24.98 22.26 14.39
CA GLU A 76 24.23 21.06 14.77
C GLU A 76 23.12 20.63 13.79
N THR A 77 22.72 19.36 13.90
CA THR A 77 21.41 18.76 13.54
C THR A 77 20.86 19.10 12.15
N GLN A 78 20.72 18.16 11.22
CA GLN A 78 19.76 17.06 11.33
C GLN A 78 20.23 15.86 10.50
N ASN A 79 20.07 14.67 11.10
CA ASN A 79 20.11 13.39 10.41
C ASN A 79 19.16 13.41 9.20
N ALA A 80 19.68 13.68 8.00
CA ALA A 80 18.97 13.34 6.78
C ALA A 80 19.07 11.82 6.61
N ILE A 81 18.05 11.12 7.10
CA ILE A 81 17.84 9.69 6.83
C ILE A 81 17.55 9.59 5.31
N PRO A 82 18.30 8.81 4.53
CA PRO A 82 17.97 8.63 3.12
C PRO A 82 16.58 8.00 3.01
N LEU A 83 15.71 8.64 2.23
CA LEU A 83 14.36 8.17 1.94
C LEU A 83 14.46 6.96 0.99
N VAL A 84 14.34 5.77 1.58
CA VAL A 84 14.29 4.51 0.84
C VAL A 84 12.90 4.35 0.23
N THR A 85 12.81 4.43 -1.10
CA THR A 85 11.65 4.07 -1.93
C THR A 85 11.49 2.55 -2.08
N ALA A 86 11.81 1.79 -1.03
CA ALA A 86 11.65 0.35 -0.99
C ALA A 86 10.77 -0.01 0.20
N SER A 87 9.81 -0.90 -0.01
CA SER A 87 9.07 -1.60 1.05
C SER A 87 10.06 -2.04 2.14
N LYS A 88 10.03 -1.34 3.27
CA LYS A 88 11.08 -1.42 4.30
C LYS A 88 10.96 -2.75 5.03
N ALA A 89 12.03 -3.53 5.06
CA ALA A 89 12.05 -4.79 5.79
C ALA A 89 11.93 -4.55 7.32
N VAL A 90 11.11 -5.36 7.98
CA VAL A 90 10.83 -5.31 9.42
C VAL A 90 11.32 -6.59 10.11
N ASN A 91 11.81 -6.48 11.34
CA ASN A 91 12.30 -7.64 12.09
C ASN A 91 11.14 -8.53 12.57
N VAL A 92 11.34 -9.84 12.47
CA VAL A 92 10.45 -10.89 12.95
C VAL A 92 11.22 -11.70 13.99
N SER A 93 10.85 -11.62 15.26
CA SER A 93 11.54 -12.33 16.34
C SER A 93 10.69 -13.48 16.88
N LEU A 94 11.28 -14.68 16.97
CA LEU A 94 10.64 -15.85 17.60
C LEU A 94 10.86 -15.90 19.11
N SER A 95 11.85 -15.17 19.63
CA SER A 95 12.18 -15.19 21.06
C SER A 95 11.22 -14.35 21.92
N LYS A 96 10.72 -13.25 21.36
CA LYS A 96 9.75 -12.34 21.98
C LYS A 96 8.73 -11.95 20.91
N PRO A 97 7.81 -12.87 20.57
CA PRO A 97 6.93 -12.69 19.43
C PRO A 97 5.94 -11.56 19.71
N LYS A 98 5.80 -10.67 18.73
CA LYS A 98 4.91 -9.51 18.76
C LYS A 98 4.36 -9.26 17.36
N ASN A 99 3.29 -8.49 17.26
CA ASN A 99 2.77 -8.04 15.96
C ASN A 99 3.90 -7.37 15.17
N ILE A 100 4.01 -7.77 13.91
CA ILE A 100 5.17 -7.45 13.07
C ILE A 100 4.94 -6.13 12.37
N GLN A 101 3.82 -6.00 11.67
CA GLN A 101 3.51 -4.86 10.82
C GLN A 101 2.00 -4.78 10.54
N GLN A 102 1.49 -3.57 10.36
CA GLN A 102 0.19 -3.32 9.74
C GLN A 102 0.41 -2.65 8.38
N LEU A 103 -0.31 -3.13 7.37
CA LEU A 103 -0.38 -2.54 6.04
C LEU A 103 -1.79 -2.04 5.77
N SER A 104 -1.91 -0.98 4.97
CA SER A 104 -3.20 -0.42 4.59
C SER A 104 -3.21 -0.08 3.11
N ASN A 105 -4.22 -0.52 2.37
CA ASN A 105 -4.47 -0.13 0.97
C ASN A 105 -5.96 -0.31 0.65
N SER A 106 -6.53 0.61 -0.12
CA SER A 106 -7.93 0.62 -0.53
C SER A 106 -8.95 0.45 0.61
N GLY A 107 -8.70 1.07 1.76
CA GLY A 107 -9.53 0.93 2.96
C GLY A 107 -9.45 -0.45 3.64
N VAL A 108 -8.50 -1.31 3.26
CA VAL A 108 -8.25 -2.61 3.91
C VAL A 108 -6.97 -2.54 4.73
N ASP A 109 -7.09 -2.87 6.01
CA ASP A 109 -5.95 -3.06 6.91
C ASP A 109 -5.59 -4.56 7.02
N ILE A 110 -4.29 -4.86 6.93
CA ILE A 110 -3.73 -6.20 7.11
C ILE A 110 -2.74 -6.13 8.26
N LEU A 111 -3.01 -6.84 9.35
CA LEU A 111 -2.12 -6.99 10.49
C LEU A 111 -1.40 -8.33 10.42
N LEU A 112 -0.07 -8.29 10.31
CA LEU A 112 0.80 -9.45 10.50
C LEU A 112 1.03 -9.64 11.99
N GLN A 113 0.48 -10.72 12.54
CA GLN A 113 0.49 -11.00 13.97
C GLN A 113 1.80 -11.64 14.41
N ALA A 114 1.90 -11.88 15.71
CA ALA A 114 3.04 -12.54 16.34
C ALA A 114 3.39 -13.87 15.64
N PRO A 115 4.66 -14.07 15.22
CA PRO A 115 5.07 -15.26 14.48
C PRO A 115 5.11 -16.48 15.39
N GLN A 116 4.93 -17.65 14.80
CA GLN A 116 5.02 -18.95 15.45
C GLN A 116 5.94 -19.85 14.63
N TYR A 117 6.58 -20.81 15.28
CA TYR A 117 7.41 -21.80 14.60
C TYR A 117 7.03 -23.20 15.06
N THR A 118 6.55 -24.02 14.14
CA THR A 118 6.16 -25.42 14.39
C THR A 118 6.54 -26.26 13.18
N ASP A 119 6.99 -27.49 13.41
CA ASP A 119 7.21 -28.50 12.35
C ASP A 119 8.06 -28.03 11.16
N GLY A 120 9.12 -27.25 11.44
CA GLY A 120 10.02 -26.74 10.40
C GLY A 120 9.47 -25.52 9.63
N GLN A 121 8.35 -24.96 10.07
CA GLN A 121 7.67 -23.86 9.40
C GLN A 121 7.61 -22.61 10.27
N LEU A 122 7.93 -21.46 9.68
CA LEU A 122 7.61 -20.15 10.21
C LEU A 122 6.21 -19.77 9.76
N ILE A 123 5.30 -19.60 10.71
CA ILE A 123 3.89 -19.26 10.49
C ILE A 123 3.64 -17.86 11.01
N ILE A 124 3.10 -16.98 10.15
CA ILE A 124 2.73 -15.62 10.49
C ILE A 124 1.22 -15.49 10.29
N PRO A 125 0.42 -15.49 11.38
CA PRO A 125 -1.01 -15.30 11.29
C PRO A 125 -1.36 -13.90 10.79
N THR A 126 -2.48 -13.79 10.08
CA THR A 126 -2.96 -12.50 9.57
C THR A 126 -4.36 -12.17 10.08
N MET A 127 -4.59 -10.90 10.36
CA MET A 127 -5.91 -10.33 10.66
C MET A 127 -6.21 -9.24 9.64
N LEU A 128 -7.41 -9.25 9.08
CA LEU A 128 -7.85 -8.35 8.04
C LEU A 128 -8.98 -7.47 8.58
N THR A 129 -8.93 -6.16 8.34
CA THR A 129 -10.02 -5.24 8.69
C THR A 129 -10.44 -4.45 7.45
N ASN A 130 -11.71 -4.51 7.09
CA ASN A 130 -12.25 -3.71 5.99
C ASN A 130 -12.80 -2.41 6.59
N GLN A 131 -12.02 -1.35 6.53
CA GLN A 131 -12.43 0.00 6.93
C GLN A 131 -13.19 0.72 5.83
N GLY A 132 -13.25 0.18 4.61
CA GLY A 132 -13.97 0.77 3.49
C GLY A 132 -15.50 0.70 3.63
N SER A 133 -16.17 1.23 2.60
CA SER A 133 -17.64 1.16 2.45
C SER A 133 -18.09 0.01 1.52
N LYS A 134 -17.17 -0.52 0.70
CA LYS A 134 -17.42 -1.62 -0.24
C LYS A 134 -17.05 -2.97 0.35
N SER A 135 -17.64 -4.03 -0.18
CA SER A 135 -17.20 -5.39 0.14
C SER A 135 -15.92 -5.73 -0.63
N VAL A 136 -14.99 -6.44 0.01
CA VAL A 136 -13.74 -6.86 -0.61
C VAL A 136 -13.88 -8.28 -1.15
N MET A 137 -13.49 -8.48 -2.40
CA MET A 137 -13.56 -9.74 -3.13
C MET A 137 -12.26 -10.53 -3.05
N SER A 138 -11.11 -9.88 -3.11
CA SER A 138 -9.80 -10.54 -3.07
C SER A 138 -8.77 -9.63 -2.41
N ILE A 139 -7.84 -10.22 -1.68
CA ILE A 139 -6.66 -9.53 -1.14
C ILE A 139 -5.44 -10.41 -1.41
N ALA A 140 -4.45 -9.87 -2.12
CA ALA A 140 -3.18 -10.54 -2.36
C ALA A 140 -2.01 -9.71 -1.82
N LEU A 141 -1.06 -10.40 -1.20
CA LEU A 141 0.11 -9.83 -0.56
C LEU A 141 1.36 -10.52 -1.10
N ARG A 142 2.35 -9.74 -1.55
CA ARG A 142 3.70 -10.24 -1.79
C ARG A 142 4.49 -10.18 -0.48
N VAL A 143 5.15 -11.29 -0.15
CA VAL A 143 5.93 -11.43 1.08
C VAL A 143 7.30 -11.97 0.73
N THR A 144 8.32 -11.20 1.08
CA THR A 144 9.73 -11.58 0.95
C THR A 144 10.30 -11.78 2.35
N LEU A 145 10.79 -12.99 2.62
CA LEU A 145 11.52 -13.34 3.84
C LEU A 145 13.03 -13.23 3.57
N ASN A 146 13.71 -12.52 4.44
CA ASN A 146 15.14 -12.27 4.40
C ASN A 146 15.79 -12.76 5.70
N ASN A 147 17.08 -13.09 5.63
CA ASN A 147 17.90 -13.33 6.82
C ASN A 147 18.27 -12.00 7.51
N ALA A 148 19.00 -12.08 8.63
CA ALA A 148 19.44 -10.92 9.40
C ALA A 148 20.27 -9.91 8.56
N ASP A 149 21.03 -10.41 7.58
CA ASP A 149 21.87 -9.64 6.67
C ASP A 149 21.08 -9.01 5.49
N ASN A 150 19.75 -9.15 5.48
CA ASN A 150 18.85 -8.74 4.39
C ASN A 150 19.03 -9.53 3.08
N GLN A 151 19.68 -10.69 3.10
CA GLN A 151 19.71 -11.57 1.95
C GLN A 151 18.38 -12.32 1.87
N LYS A 152 17.80 -12.36 0.67
CA LYS A 152 16.53 -13.04 0.41
C LYS A 152 16.66 -14.54 0.64
N ILE A 153 15.78 -15.06 1.50
CA ILE A 153 15.58 -16.49 1.71
C ILE A 153 14.51 -16.97 0.73
N GLU A 154 13.33 -16.32 0.75
CA GLU A 154 12.17 -16.75 -0.04
C GLU A 154 11.28 -15.54 -0.36
N SER A 155 10.52 -15.62 -1.46
CA SER A 155 9.51 -14.63 -1.82
C SER A 155 8.28 -15.34 -2.39
N GLN A 156 7.10 -14.99 -1.92
CA GLN A 156 5.85 -15.59 -2.36
C GLN A 156 4.70 -14.58 -2.42
N ASP A 157 3.79 -14.80 -3.35
CA ASP A 157 2.52 -14.06 -3.44
C ASP A 157 1.43 -14.91 -2.76
N VAL A 158 0.79 -14.33 -1.74
CA VAL A 158 -0.18 -15.00 -0.87
C VAL A 158 -1.54 -14.32 -1.02
N THR A 159 -2.55 -15.08 -1.47
CA THR A 159 -3.95 -14.65 -1.36
C THR A 159 -4.42 -14.82 0.08
N LEU A 160 -4.63 -13.70 0.78
CA LEU A 160 -5.07 -13.69 2.18
C LEU A 160 -6.58 -13.87 2.32
N TRP A 161 -7.33 -13.41 1.32
CA TRP A 161 -8.79 -13.53 1.27
C TRP A 161 -9.25 -13.71 -0.18
N ARG A 162 -10.28 -14.55 -0.38
CA ARG A 162 -10.98 -14.69 -1.65
C ARG A 162 -12.45 -15.01 -1.39
N SER A 163 -13.30 -14.06 -1.70
CA SER A 163 -14.75 -14.22 -1.73
C SER A 163 -15.18 -15.07 -2.93
N ILE A 164 -16.33 -15.73 -2.83
CA ILE A 164 -16.88 -16.52 -3.93
C ILE A 164 -18.00 -15.74 -4.60
N LYS A 165 -17.83 -15.46 -5.90
CA LYS A 165 -18.78 -14.68 -6.69
C LYS A 165 -20.20 -15.28 -6.60
N ARG A 166 -21.20 -14.42 -6.43
CA ARG A 166 -22.61 -14.79 -6.23
C ARG A 166 -22.90 -15.54 -4.92
N MET A 167 -21.95 -15.66 -4.00
CA MET A 167 -22.18 -16.15 -2.63
C MET A 167 -21.93 -15.03 -1.62
N PRO A 168 -22.95 -14.20 -1.32
CA PRO A 168 -22.79 -12.97 -0.55
C PRO A 168 -22.27 -13.19 0.88
N ASP A 169 -22.48 -14.39 1.45
CA ASP A 169 -22.03 -14.70 2.81
C ASP A 169 -20.51 -14.87 2.90
N THR A 170 -19.82 -15.04 1.76
CA THR A 170 -18.36 -15.14 1.69
C THR A 170 -17.67 -13.80 1.50
N TYR A 171 -18.44 -12.71 1.37
CA TYR A 171 -17.89 -11.39 1.07
C TYR A 171 -17.27 -10.79 2.32
N PHE A 172 -16.07 -10.21 2.19
CA PHE A 172 -15.48 -9.48 3.31
C PHE A 172 -16.14 -8.10 3.43
N ARG A 173 -17.13 -8.01 4.31
CA ARG A 173 -18.03 -6.86 4.42
C ARG A 173 -17.35 -5.62 4.98
N ALA A 174 -17.85 -4.47 4.55
CA ALA A 174 -17.48 -3.17 5.07
C ALA A 174 -17.61 -3.13 6.60
N LYS A 175 -16.65 -2.48 7.26
CA LYS A 175 -16.58 -2.28 8.71
C LYS A 175 -16.53 -3.56 9.51
N THR A 176 -16.01 -4.64 8.93
CA THR A 176 -15.82 -5.93 9.62
C THR A 176 -14.35 -6.32 9.69
N GLN A 177 -14.06 -7.26 10.59
CA GLN A 177 -12.75 -7.88 10.74
C GLN A 177 -12.87 -9.38 10.52
N GLN A 178 -11.87 -9.98 9.87
CA GLN A 178 -11.80 -11.41 9.59
C GLN A 178 -10.39 -11.93 9.77
N LYS A 179 -10.25 -13.19 10.19
CA LYS A 179 -8.95 -13.88 10.12
C LYS A 179 -8.60 -14.09 8.65
N GLY A 180 -7.40 -13.68 8.25
CA GLY A 180 -6.86 -13.97 6.93
C GLY A 180 -6.13 -15.31 6.88
N LYS A 181 -5.70 -15.71 5.67
CA LYS A 181 -4.82 -16.87 5.53
C LYS A 181 -3.49 -16.64 6.23
N ASP A 182 -2.99 -17.66 6.94
CA ASP A 182 -1.66 -17.60 7.54
C ASP A 182 -0.59 -17.61 6.44
N ILE A 183 0.47 -16.82 6.62
CA ILE A 183 1.64 -16.82 5.74
C ILE A 183 2.62 -17.85 6.29
N ILE A 184 3.06 -18.79 5.45
CA ILE A 184 3.86 -19.95 5.86
C ILE A 184 5.15 -19.99 5.04
N PHE A 185 6.28 -20.19 5.72
CA PHE A 185 7.58 -20.41 5.10
C PHE A 185 8.20 -21.70 5.64
N THR A 186 8.72 -22.55 4.75
CA THR A 186 9.44 -23.78 5.15
C THR A 186 10.92 -23.46 5.25
N VAL A 187 11.36 -23.05 6.44
CA VAL A 187 12.71 -22.51 6.66
C VAL A 187 13.33 -23.04 7.95
N PRO A 188 14.66 -23.20 8.02
CA PRO A 188 15.34 -23.54 9.26
C PRO A 188 15.03 -22.53 10.36
N LYS A 189 14.91 -22.98 11.60
CA LYS A 189 14.62 -22.12 12.76
C LYS A 189 15.78 -21.16 13.03
N MET A 190 15.48 -19.86 13.04
CA MET A 190 16.38 -18.78 13.43
C MET A 190 15.71 -17.90 14.47
N ASN A 191 16.49 -17.22 15.31
CA ASN A 191 15.92 -16.35 16.34
C ASN A 191 15.20 -15.14 15.74
N ASP A 192 15.77 -14.60 14.66
CA ASP A 192 15.30 -13.40 13.99
C ASP A 192 15.33 -13.58 12.48
N TYR A 193 14.29 -13.10 11.82
CA TYR A 193 14.19 -12.94 10.38
C TYR A 193 13.89 -11.47 10.06
N LYS A 194 13.95 -11.12 8.79
CA LYS A 194 13.41 -9.86 8.29
C LYS A 194 12.36 -10.14 7.24
N ILE A 195 11.26 -9.39 7.27
CA ILE A 195 10.17 -9.54 6.32
C ILE A 195 9.90 -8.23 5.60
N GLN A 196 9.68 -8.32 4.29
CA GLN A 196 9.29 -7.21 3.45
C GLN A 196 7.97 -7.59 2.78
N THR A 197 6.98 -6.72 2.91
CA THR A 197 5.62 -6.98 2.44
C THR A 197 5.09 -5.85 1.59
N GLU A 198 4.31 -6.21 0.59
CA GLU A 198 3.65 -5.29 -0.33
C GLU A 198 2.24 -5.82 -0.65
N ILE A 199 1.22 -4.98 -0.51
CA ILE A 199 -0.13 -5.29 -0.98
C ILE A 199 -0.11 -5.15 -2.50
N ILE A 200 -0.30 -6.26 -3.21
CA ILE A 200 -0.18 -6.30 -4.67
C ILE A 200 -1.55 -6.23 -5.37
N ASP A 201 -2.64 -6.60 -4.67
CA ASP A 201 -3.99 -6.50 -5.21
C ASP A 201 -5.04 -6.42 -4.09
N VAL A 202 -6.03 -5.55 -4.29
CA VAL A 202 -7.26 -5.46 -3.50
C VAL A 202 -8.42 -5.30 -4.47
N GLU A 203 -9.20 -6.37 -4.65
CA GLU A 203 -10.38 -6.33 -5.50
C GLU A 203 -11.60 -5.96 -4.66
N LEU A 204 -12.28 -4.87 -5.03
CA LEU A 204 -13.54 -4.45 -4.42
C LEU A 204 -14.72 -4.88 -5.32
N TRP A 205 -15.89 -5.10 -4.72
CA TRP A 205 -17.14 -5.35 -5.45
C TRP A 205 -17.68 -4.10 -6.16
#